data_AF-A0A0C3NQR5-F1
#
_entry.id   AF-A0A0C3NQR5-F1
#
_cell.length_a   1.000
_cell.length_b   1.000
_cell.length_c   1.000
_cell.angle_alpha   90.00
_cell.angle_beta   90.00
_cell.angle_gamma   90.00
#
_symmetry.space_group_name_H-M   'P 1'
#
loop_
_entity.id
_entity.type
_entity.pdbx_description
1 polymer ?
#
loop_
_entity_poly.entity_id
_entity_poly.type
_entity_poly.pdbx_seq_one_letter_code
_entity_poly.pdbx_strand_id
1 'polypeptide(L)'
;MSFLPSPGHLLGADLWPGDLQTIIQNHVSIHQLQQWECFPTSLCHMIEWATVARHLTAPDRRRSHLLVYKTLPIPEPCDALYPVSVRIYGFLDKFCVSDFGNWNGDCARAACAVQSLTINSMGNTAAWRNQIECLNLAATFASCILKIPLPSVQFRHHLHLQRKVFSKRLFDLQESQAARNNSPHAQNAHIPKLPEYPWEWNGPLEILEMQQDGNVTPIHELLLSRGDFVEIDAEFDLVVARNYYSQSPATADLAPQQATNAPLATNSPTEVQRIQINQISEEQPSVHPSESTMQELDPSSSQLTHRHSTGFMPVNTAPL
;
A
#
# COMPACT_ATOMS: atom_id res chain seq x y z
N MET A 1 3.75 -3.57 -16.00
CA MET A 1 2.94 -3.67 -14.77
C MET A 1 1.96 -4.82 -14.92
N SER A 2 1.53 -5.48 -13.85
CA SER A 2 0.57 -6.58 -13.92
C SER A 2 -0.76 -6.27 -13.24
N PHE A 3 -1.85 -6.79 -13.81
CA PHE A 3 -3.23 -6.58 -13.38
C PHE A 3 -3.79 -7.85 -12.76
N LEU A 4 -4.52 -7.68 -11.65
CA LEU A 4 -5.10 -8.78 -10.89
C LEU A 4 -6.40 -9.27 -11.55
N PRO A 5 -6.47 -10.51 -12.09
CA PRO A 5 -7.68 -11.01 -12.72
C PRO A 5 -8.72 -11.48 -11.70
N SER A 6 -9.96 -11.68 -12.16
CA SER A 6 -10.98 -12.50 -11.50
C SER A 6 -11.24 -13.76 -12.33
N PRO A 7 -12.00 -14.76 -11.83
CA PRO A 7 -12.26 -16.01 -12.56
C PRO A 7 -12.83 -15.86 -13.98
N GLY A 8 -13.46 -14.72 -14.30
CA GLY A 8 -14.05 -14.45 -15.61
C GLY A 8 -13.54 -13.19 -16.33
N HIS A 9 -12.56 -12.47 -15.75
CA HIS A 9 -12.17 -11.15 -16.26
C HIS A 9 -10.69 -10.86 -16.00
N LEU A 10 -9.96 -10.34 -16.99
CA LEU A 10 -8.50 -10.15 -16.91
C LEU A 10 -8.06 -9.04 -15.92
N LEU A 11 -8.93 -8.09 -15.62
CA LEU A 11 -8.65 -6.97 -14.68
C LEU A 11 -9.30 -7.11 -13.30
N GLY A 12 -10.16 -8.11 -13.09
CA GLY A 12 -11.00 -8.20 -11.89
C GLY A 12 -11.94 -7.00 -11.66
N ALA A 13 -12.09 -6.13 -12.65
CA ALA A 13 -12.96 -4.95 -12.61
C ALA A 13 -14.43 -5.30 -12.37
N ASP A 14 -14.85 -6.48 -12.85
CA ASP A 14 -16.19 -7.04 -12.70
C ASP A 14 -16.61 -7.29 -11.24
N LEU A 15 -15.65 -7.32 -10.32
CA LEU A 15 -15.93 -7.50 -8.90
C LEU A 15 -16.22 -6.19 -8.16
N TRP A 16 -15.95 -5.04 -8.79
CA TRP A 16 -16.22 -3.72 -8.21
C TRP A 16 -17.63 -3.24 -8.57
N PRO A 17 -18.30 -2.45 -7.72
CA PRO A 17 -19.67 -2.02 -7.97
C PRO A 17 -19.73 -0.82 -8.94
N GLY A 18 -20.78 -0.80 -9.78
CA GLY A 18 -21.26 0.37 -10.50
C GLY A 18 -20.15 1.17 -11.20
N ASP A 19 -20.05 2.44 -10.83
CA ASP A 19 -19.11 3.39 -11.44
C ASP A 19 -17.64 2.94 -11.34
N LEU A 20 -17.26 2.23 -10.27
CA LEU A 20 -15.87 1.77 -10.10
C LEU A 20 -15.46 0.76 -11.16
N GLN A 21 -16.35 -0.18 -11.49
CA GLN A 21 -16.10 -1.14 -12.56
C GLN A 21 -15.88 -0.40 -13.89
N THR A 22 -16.75 0.55 -14.21
CA THR A 22 -16.66 1.33 -15.45
C THR A 22 -15.37 2.13 -15.51
N ILE A 23 -14.98 2.76 -14.40
CA ILE A 23 -13.75 3.53 -14.33
C ILE A 23 -12.51 2.64 -14.56
N ILE A 24 -12.41 1.48 -13.90
CA ILE A 24 -11.29 0.55 -14.07
C ILE A 24 -11.23 0.03 -15.51
N GLN A 25 -12.37 -0.32 -16.10
CA GLN A 25 -12.44 -0.81 -17.48
C GLN A 25 -12.07 0.25 -18.52
N ASN A 26 -12.41 1.52 -18.28
CA ASN A 26 -12.07 2.60 -19.19
C ASN A 26 -10.58 2.99 -19.10
N HIS A 27 -9.96 2.80 -17.94
CA HIS A 27 -8.54 3.12 -17.75
C HIS A 27 -7.62 2.17 -18.53
N VAL A 28 -8.01 0.90 -18.66
CA VAL A 28 -7.15 -0.15 -19.25
C VAL A 28 -7.92 -0.97 -20.26
N SER A 29 -7.49 -0.90 -21.52
CA SER A 29 -8.08 -1.72 -22.57
C SER A 29 -7.69 -3.19 -22.39
N ILE A 30 -8.63 -4.00 -21.90
CA ILE A 30 -8.46 -5.45 -21.67
C ILE A 30 -7.92 -6.16 -22.91
N HIS A 31 -8.34 -5.75 -24.11
CA HIS A 31 -7.94 -6.37 -25.37
C HIS A 31 -6.49 -6.08 -25.76
N GLN A 32 -5.83 -5.13 -25.10
CA GLN A 32 -4.46 -4.74 -25.37
C GLN A 32 -3.46 -5.34 -24.37
N LEU A 33 -3.96 -5.94 -23.29
CA LEU A 33 -3.11 -6.56 -22.27
C LEU A 33 -2.28 -7.68 -22.86
N GLN A 34 -0.97 -7.58 -22.67
CA GLN A 34 -0.03 -8.62 -22.99
C GLN A 34 -0.08 -9.72 -21.93
N GLN A 35 0.33 -10.94 -22.29
CA GLN A 35 0.29 -12.09 -21.38
C GLN A 35 1.06 -11.85 -20.08
N TRP A 36 2.19 -11.12 -20.13
CA TRP A 36 3.00 -10.81 -18.96
C TRP A 36 2.34 -9.76 -18.05
N GLU A 37 1.38 -8.99 -18.55
CA GLU A 37 0.60 -8.01 -17.77
C GLU A 37 -0.58 -8.67 -17.05
N CYS A 38 -0.95 -9.90 -17.39
CA CYS A 38 -1.99 -10.64 -16.69
C CYS A 38 -1.40 -11.38 -15.49
N PHE A 39 -1.79 -11.00 -14.26
CA PHE A 39 -1.31 -11.67 -13.06
C PHE A 39 -1.82 -13.13 -13.02
N PRO A 40 -0.97 -14.13 -12.72
CA PRO A 40 -1.41 -15.53 -12.73
C PRO A 40 -2.43 -15.87 -11.64
N THR A 41 -3.35 -16.80 -11.94
CA THR A 41 -4.36 -17.31 -11.00
C THR A 41 -3.99 -18.65 -10.36
N SER A 42 -2.85 -19.24 -10.72
CA SER A 42 -2.41 -20.54 -10.21
C SER A 42 -0.89 -20.62 -10.05
N LEU A 43 -0.42 -21.51 -9.18
CA LEU A 43 1.01 -21.76 -8.98
C LEU A 43 1.69 -22.25 -10.26
N CYS A 44 1.02 -23.09 -11.06
CA CYS A 44 1.56 -23.59 -12.32
C CYS A 44 1.85 -22.44 -13.29
N HIS A 45 0.91 -21.50 -13.44
CA HIS A 45 1.11 -20.34 -14.29
C HIS A 45 2.14 -19.35 -13.70
N MET A 46 2.21 -19.21 -12.36
CA MET A 46 3.27 -18.41 -11.72
C MET A 46 4.67 -18.90 -12.08
N ILE A 47 4.87 -20.22 -12.19
CA ILE A 47 6.16 -20.82 -12.57
C ILE A 47 6.55 -20.42 -14.00
N GLU A 48 5.60 -20.27 -14.91
CA GLU A 48 5.89 -19.85 -16.29
C GLU A 48 6.12 -18.33 -16.36
N TRP A 49 5.40 -17.58 -15.54
CA TRP A 49 5.32 -16.13 -15.59
C TRP A 49 6.46 -15.40 -14.86
N ALA A 50 6.83 -15.86 -13.66
CA ALA A 50 7.80 -15.18 -12.80
C ALA A 50 8.84 -16.13 -12.19
N THR A 51 9.90 -15.54 -11.65
CA THR A 51 10.92 -16.23 -10.84
C THR A 51 11.32 -15.34 -9.66
N VAL A 52 12.04 -15.91 -8.69
CA VAL A 52 12.67 -15.11 -7.63
C VAL A 52 14.14 -14.95 -7.99
N ALA A 53 14.58 -13.70 -8.13
CA ALA A 53 15.98 -13.35 -8.36
C ALA A 53 16.60 -12.74 -7.10
N ARG A 54 17.93 -12.77 -7.02
CA ARG A 54 18.67 -12.15 -5.93
C ARG A 54 19.19 -10.78 -6.37
N HIS A 55 18.79 -9.73 -5.66
CA HIS A 55 19.36 -8.39 -5.82
C HIS A 55 20.71 -8.34 -5.11
N LEU A 56 21.80 -8.52 -5.87
CA LEU A 56 23.17 -8.65 -5.33
C LEU A 56 23.67 -7.38 -4.63
N THR A 57 23.19 -6.22 -5.07
CA THR A 57 23.59 -4.88 -4.59
C THR A 57 22.62 -4.30 -3.57
N ALA A 58 21.62 -5.07 -3.11
CA ALA A 58 20.64 -4.58 -2.13
C ALA A 58 21.33 -4.14 -0.82
N PRO A 59 21.09 -2.90 -0.33
CA PRO A 59 21.69 -2.41 0.90
C PRO A 59 21.24 -3.19 2.13
N ASP A 60 19.98 -3.62 2.15
CA ASP A 60 19.44 -4.55 3.13
C ASP A 60 19.49 -5.97 2.59
N ARG A 61 20.41 -6.79 3.12
CA ARG A 61 20.52 -8.21 2.76
C ARG A 61 19.25 -9.01 3.06
N ARG A 62 18.39 -8.56 3.98
CA ARG A 62 17.11 -9.21 4.23
C ARG A 62 16.16 -9.03 3.05
N ARG A 63 16.30 -7.95 2.29
CA ARG A 63 15.51 -7.60 1.09
C ARG A 63 16.23 -7.94 -0.20
N SER A 64 17.19 -8.86 -0.17
CA SER A 64 17.97 -9.19 -1.37
C SER A 64 17.23 -10.09 -2.36
N HIS A 65 15.93 -10.35 -2.20
CA HIS A 65 15.17 -11.23 -3.07
C HIS A 65 14.00 -10.44 -3.67
N LEU A 66 13.84 -10.57 -4.98
CA LEU A 66 12.82 -9.86 -5.75
C LEU A 66 12.03 -10.88 -6.56
N LEU A 67 10.72 -10.67 -6.65
CA LEU A 67 9.90 -11.35 -7.65
C LEU A 67 10.13 -10.64 -8.98
N VAL A 68 10.56 -11.35 -10.01
CA VAL A 68 10.88 -10.78 -11.32
C VAL A 68 10.20 -11.55 -12.46
N TYR A 69 9.89 -10.86 -13.55
CA TYR A 69 9.35 -11.48 -14.76
C TYR A 69 10.37 -12.46 -15.37
N LYS A 70 9.91 -13.63 -15.83
CA LYS A 70 10.79 -14.62 -16.52
C LYS A 70 11.05 -14.28 -17.98
N THR A 71 10.03 -13.78 -18.66
CA THR A 71 10.07 -13.47 -20.09
C THR A 71 9.32 -12.18 -20.32
N LEU A 72 10.05 -11.13 -20.67
CA LEU A 72 9.47 -9.93 -21.26
C LEU A 72 9.48 -10.04 -22.79
N PRO A 73 8.52 -9.41 -23.48
CA PRO A 73 8.37 -9.52 -24.92
C PRO A 73 9.41 -8.73 -25.74
N ILE A 74 10.36 -8.04 -25.08
CA ILE A 74 11.30 -7.13 -25.73
C ILE A 74 12.70 -7.75 -25.73
N PRO A 75 13.47 -7.69 -26.84
CA PRO A 75 14.88 -8.09 -26.85
C PRO A 75 15.68 -7.07 -26.04
N GLU A 76 15.78 -7.34 -24.75
CA GLU A 76 16.42 -6.46 -23.78
C GLU A 76 17.90 -6.83 -23.58
N PRO A 77 18.71 -5.92 -23.02
CA PRO A 77 20.10 -6.23 -22.69
C PRO A 77 20.17 -7.49 -21.82
N CYS A 78 21.06 -8.42 -22.18
CA CYS A 78 21.39 -9.57 -21.34
C CYS A 78 21.67 -9.06 -19.91
N ASP A 79 21.05 -9.70 -18.92
CA ASP A 79 21.28 -9.51 -17.47
C ASP A 79 20.42 -8.46 -16.74
N ALA A 80 19.48 -7.78 -17.40
CA ALA A 80 18.53 -6.92 -16.69
C ALA A 80 17.47 -7.74 -15.93
N LEU A 81 17.21 -7.36 -14.67
CA LEU A 81 16.11 -7.90 -13.86
C LEU A 81 14.91 -6.94 -13.91
N TYR A 82 13.71 -7.47 -14.03
CA TYR A 82 12.48 -6.68 -14.07
C TYR A 82 11.58 -7.09 -12.93
N PRO A 83 11.56 -6.31 -11.83
CA PRO A 83 10.66 -6.55 -10.71
C PRO A 83 9.22 -6.64 -11.20
N VAL A 84 8.47 -7.57 -10.62
CA VAL A 84 7.04 -7.65 -10.82
C VAL A 84 6.39 -6.50 -10.07
N SER A 85 5.74 -5.62 -10.81
CA SER A 85 4.83 -4.62 -10.23
C SER A 85 3.39 -5.04 -10.43
N VAL A 86 2.56 -4.83 -9.42
CA VAL A 86 1.15 -5.24 -9.38
C VAL A 86 0.28 -4.02 -9.12
N ARG A 87 -0.78 -3.89 -9.92
CA ARG A 87 -1.79 -2.86 -9.73
C ARG A 87 -2.86 -3.32 -8.75
N ILE A 88 -3.09 -2.51 -7.72
CA ILE A 88 -3.96 -2.83 -6.59
C ILE A 88 -4.96 -1.70 -6.39
N TYR A 89 -6.22 -2.07 -6.19
CA TYR A 89 -7.33 -1.15 -5.98
C TYR A 89 -7.84 -1.25 -4.55
N GLY A 90 -8.22 -0.13 -3.95
CA GLY A 90 -8.81 -0.14 -2.63
C GLY A 90 -9.18 1.25 -2.13
N PHE A 91 -9.68 1.30 -0.90
CA PHE A 91 -10.06 2.56 -0.26
C PHE A 91 -9.03 2.97 0.77
N LEU A 92 -8.60 4.21 0.71
CA LEU A 92 -7.56 4.78 1.57
C LEU A 92 -8.04 4.85 3.03
N ASP A 93 -7.31 4.24 3.97
CA ASP A 93 -7.64 4.25 5.40
C ASP A 93 -6.73 5.21 6.20
N LYS A 94 -5.42 5.00 6.08
CA LYS A 94 -4.38 5.79 6.75
C LYS A 94 -3.24 6.02 5.78
N PHE A 95 -2.65 7.22 5.80
CA PHE A 95 -1.54 7.53 4.90
C PHE A 95 -0.60 8.58 5.49
N CYS A 96 0.64 8.52 5.03
CA CYS A 96 1.74 9.43 5.29
C CYS A 96 2.62 9.40 4.04
N VAL A 97 2.23 10.20 3.04
CA VAL A 97 2.79 10.13 1.68
C VAL A 97 3.45 11.44 1.24
N SER A 98 3.57 12.43 2.13
CA SER A 98 4.39 13.62 1.90
C SER A 98 5.81 13.24 1.46
N ASP A 99 6.52 14.13 0.77
CA ASP A 99 7.86 13.87 0.20
C ASP A 99 8.86 13.26 1.17
N PHE A 100 8.75 13.61 2.44
CA PHE A 100 9.61 13.13 3.52
C PHE A 100 8.94 12.12 4.46
N GLY A 101 7.72 11.68 4.14
CA GLY A 101 6.94 10.75 4.95
C GLY A 101 6.89 11.18 6.41
N ASN A 102 7.23 10.26 7.31
CA ASN A 102 7.27 10.52 8.76
C ASN A 102 8.60 11.11 9.28
N TRP A 103 9.48 11.57 8.39
CA TRP A 103 10.73 12.20 8.79
C TRP A 103 10.49 13.60 9.36
N ASN A 104 11.15 13.91 10.47
CA ASN A 104 10.98 15.15 11.22
C ASN A 104 12.21 16.07 11.13
N GLY A 105 13.10 15.85 10.16
CA GLY A 105 14.37 16.59 10.02
C GLY A 105 15.55 16.01 10.82
N ASP A 106 15.33 15.01 11.67
CA ASP A 106 16.40 14.38 12.45
C ASP A 106 17.21 13.39 11.59
N CYS A 107 18.47 13.70 11.31
CA CYS A 107 19.39 12.83 10.56
C CYS A 107 19.54 11.44 11.18
N ALA A 108 19.46 11.31 12.50
CA ALA A 108 19.54 10.00 13.17
C ALA A 108 18.33 9.11 12.84
N ARG A 109 17.20 9.73 12.44
CA ARG A 109 15.96 9.04 12.08
C ARG A 109 15.79 8.80 10.58
N ALA A 110 16.72 9.24 9.75
CA ALA A 110 16.67 9.03 8.29
C ALA A 110 16.52 7.53 7.93
N ALA A 111 17.20 6.64 8.66
CA ALA A 111 17.09 5.19 8.49
C ALA A 111 15.67 4.64 8.69
N CYS A 112 14.85 5.31 9.50
CA CYS A 112 13.50 4.90 9.86
C CYS A 112 12.43 5.68 9.11
N ALA A 113 12.81 6.68 8.31
CA ALA A 113 11.90 7.50 7.55
C ALA A 113 11.21 6.67 6.46
N VAL A 114 9.88 6.67 6.49
CA VAL A 114 9.04 5.94 5.55
C VAL A 114 7.87 6.80 5.09
N GLN A 115 7.52 6.63 3.82
CA GLN A 115 6.19 6.93 3.32
C GLN A 115 5.36 5.66 3.47
N SER A 116 4.10 5.81 3.85
CA SER A 116 3.22 4.66 4.05
C SER A 116 1.79 4.99 3.73
N LEU A 117 1.03 3.97 3.35
CA LEU A 117 -0.41 4.03 3.21
C LEU A 117 -1.01 2.69 3.61
N THR A 118 -2.28 2.71 3.96
CA THR A 118 -3.08 1.53 4.26
C THR A 118 -4.37 1.63 3.48
N ILE A 119 -4.70 0.59 2.72
CA ILE A 119 -5.97 0.47 2.00
C ILE A 119 -6.78 -0.70 2.52
N ASN A 120 -8.10 -0.62 2.36
CA ASN A 120 -9.06 -1.66 2.75
C ASN A 120 -10.22 -1.78 1.75
N SER A 121 -11.18 -2.65 2.04
CA SER A 121 -12.32 -2.95 1.16
C SER A 121 -13.48 -1.96 1.21
N MET A 122 -13.63 -1.17 2.28
CA MET A 122 -14.86 -0.38 2.56
C MET A 122 -16.17 -1.17 2.35
N GLY A 123 -16.17 -2.48 2.62
CA GLY A 123 -17.34 -3.35 2.42
C GLY A 123 -17.39 -4.08 1.08
N ASN A 124 -16.52 -3.75 0.11
CA ASN A 124 -16.40 -4.44 -1.18
C ASN A 124 -15.62 -5.75 -1.06
N THR A 125 -16.16 -6.69 -0.27
CA THR A 125 -15.41 -7.88 0.17
C THR A 125 -15.05 -8.85 -0.95
N ALA A 126 -15.83 -8.92 -2.04
CA ALA A 126 -15.56 -9.83 -3.15
C ALA A 126 -14.32 -9.39 -3.95
N ALA A 127 -14.31 -8.15 -4.45
CA ALA A 127 -13.15 -7.55 -5.11
C ALA A 127 -11.91 -7.58 -4.22
N TRP A 128 -12.05 -7.20 -2.95
CA TRP A 128 -10.94 -7.21 -2.01
C TRP A 128 -10.36 -8.61 -1.81
N ARG A 129 -11.22 -9.62 -1.55
CA ARG A 129 -10.77 -11.00 -1.36
C ARG A 129 -9.99 -11.51 -2.57
N ASN A 130 -10.49 -11.24 -3.78
CA ASN A 130 -9.82 -11.65 -5.01
C ASN A 130 -8.38 -11.10 -5.09
N GLN A 131 -8.20 -9.80 -4.82
CA GLN A 131 -6.86 -9.20 -4.83
C GLN A 131 -5.94 -9.82 -3.76
N ILE A 132 -6.46 -10.00 -2.55
CA ILE A 132 -5.71 -10.60 -1.45
C ILE A 132 -5.32 -12.06 -1.73
N GLU A 133 -6.19 -12.83 -2.39
CA GLU A 133 -5.90 -14.19 -2.82
C GLU A 133 -4.79 -14.23 -3.87
N CYS A 134 -4.80 -13.33 -4.86
CA CYS A 134 -3.70 -13.20 -5.83
C CYS A 134 -2.35 -12.83 -5.16
N LEU A 135 -2.35 -11.90 -4.21
CA LEU A 135 -1.14 -11.53 -3.49
C LEU A 135 -0.62 -12.68 -2.60
N ASN A 136 -1.52 -13.42 -1.93
CA ASN A 136 -1.16 -14.61 -1.16
C ASN A 136 -0.67 -15.76 -2.07
N LEU A 137 -1.14 -15.85 -3.32
CA LEU A 137 -0.58 -16.77 -4.32
C LEU A 137 0.87 -16.39 -4.66
N ALA A 138 1.16 -15.10 -4.82
CA ALA A 138 2.53 -14.59 -5.02
C ALA A 138 3.46 -14.98 -3.87
N ALA A 139 2.98 -14.78 -2.63
CA ALA A 139 3.69 -15.21 -1.43
C ALA A 139 3.93 -16.73 -1.46
N THR A 140 2.89 -17.54 -1.66
CA THR A 140 3.01 -19.00 -1.73
C THR A 140 4.04 -19.44 -2.77
N PHE A 141 4.01 -18.83 -3.96
CA PHE A 141 4.98 -19.08 -5.01
C PHE A 141 6.41 -18.77 -4.54
N ALA A 142 6.65 -17.59 -3.97
CA ALA A 142 7.97 -17.22 -3.47
C ALA A 142 8.47 -18.16 -2.36
N SER A 143 7.57 -18.61 -1.47
CA SER A 143 7.86 -19.63 -0.45
C SER A 143 8.40 -20.91 -1.09
N CYS A 144 7.71 -21.41 -2.12
CA CYS A 144 8.09 -22.62 -2.83
C CYS A 144 9.45 -22.49 -3.52
N ILE A 145 9.70 -21.37 -4.22
CA ILE A 145 10.95 -21.13 -4.93
C ILE A 145 12.14 -21.01 -3.97
N LEU A 146 11.97 -20.25 -2.89
CA LEU A 146 13.03 -20.04 -1.89
C LEU A 146 13.22 -21.24 -0.95
N LYS A 147 12.26 -22.17 -0.91
CA LYS A 147 12.19 -23.26 0.07
C LYS A 147 12.22 -22.73 1.52
N ILE A 148 11.61 -21.57 1.73
CA ILE A 148 11.48 -20.92 3.03
C ILE A 148 9.99 -20.91 3.38
N PRO A 149 9.57 -21.47 4.53
CA PRO A 149 8.16 -21.45 4.90
C PRO A 149 7.69 -20.02 5.10
N LEU A 150 6.69 -19.61 4.31
CA LEU A 150 5.93 -18.39 4.53
C LEU A 150 4.60 -18.72 5.22
N PRO A 151 4.03 -17.79 6.00
CA PRO A 151 2.64 -17.93 6.43
C PRO A 151 1.73 -18.17 5.22
N SER A 152 0.83 -19.15 5.33
CA SER A 152 -0.12 -19.47 4.25
C SER A 152 -1.06 -18.31 3.90
N VAL A 153 -1.23 -17.37 4.82
CA VAL A 153 -1.98 -16.13 4.64
C VAL A 153 -1.15 -14.98 5.19
N GLN A 154 -0.56 -14.19 4.30
CA GLN A 154 0.18 -12.98 4.63
C GLN A 154 -0.72 -11.75 4.64
N PHE A 155 -1.59 -11.64 3.65
CA PHE A 155 -2.49 -10.50 3.51
C PHE A 155 -3.91 -10.88 3.92
N ARG A 156 -4.60 -9.98 4.65
CA ARG A 156 -5.93 -10.22 5.24
C ARG A 156 -6.90 -9.06 4.96
N HIS A 157 -7.21 -8.26 5.99
CA HIS A 157 -8.29 -7.26 5.96
C HIS A 157 -7.85 -5.89 5.46
N HIS A 158 -6.56 -5.58 5.60
CA HIS A 158 -5.95 -4.34 5.16
C HIS A 158 -4.63 -4.67 4.48
N LEU A 159 -4.26 -3.84 3.51
CA LEU A 159 -2.95 -3.89 2.89
C LEU A 159 -2.18 -2.65 3.32
N HIS A 160 -1.10 -2.86 4.07
CA HIS A 160 -0.20 -1.80 4.48
C HIS A 160 0.97 -1.74 3.51
N LEU A 161 1.10 -0.61 2.81
CA LEU A 161 2.19 -0.33 1.89
C LEU A 161 3.13 0.70 2.48
N GLN A 162 4.43 0.48 2.30
CA GLN A 162 5.45 1.41 2.77
C GLN A 162 6.67 1.37 1.86
N ARG A 163 7.31 2.53 1.70
CA ARG A 163 8.62 2.67 1.06
C ARG A 163 9.52 3.56 1.89
N LYS A 164 10.83 3.37 1.76
CA LYS A 164 11.81 4.24 2.43
C LYS A 164 11.84 5.60 1.77
N VAL A 165 11.94 6.63 2.60
CA VAL A 165 12.21 8.00 2.14
C VAL A 165 13.69 8.15 1.80
N PHE A 166 14.57 7.52 2.57
CA PHE A 166 16.01 7.56 2.36
C PHE A 166 16.60 6.16 2.20
N SER A 167 17.50 6.01 1.25
CA SER A 167 18.37 4.85 1.08
C SER A 167 19.79 5.19 1.54
N LYS A 168 20.51 4.18 2.01
CA LYS A 168 21.92 4.33 2.37
C LYS A 168 22.77 3.99 1.15
N ARG A 169 23.59 4.93 0.67
CA ARG A 169 24.60 4.64 -0.36
C ARG A 169 25.63 3.68 0.23
N LEU A 170 25.71 2.48 -0.32
CA LEU A 170 26.82 1.58 -0.03
C LEU A 170 28.06 2.09 -0.78
N PHE A 171 29.20 2.15 -0.10
CA PHE A 171 30.46 2.56 -0.73
C PHE A 171 30.80 1.60 -1.88
N ASP A 172 30.89 2.13 -3.10
CA ASP A 172 31.89 1.64 -4.03
C ASP A 172 33.22 2.26 -3.61
N LEU A 173 34.16 1.42 -3.17
CA LEU A 173 35.51 1.81 -2.71
C LEU A 173 36.33 2.59 -3.77
N GLN A 174 35.78 2.84 -4.96
CA GLN A 174 36.51 3.32 -6.13
C GLN A 174 36.22 4.79 -6.52
N GLU A 175 35.11 5.41 -6.07
CA GLU A 175 34.71 6.76 -6.53
C GLU A 175 34.91 7.91 -5.53
N SER A 176 35.52 7.63 -4.38
CA SER A 176 35.64 8.57 -3.25
C SER A 176 36.49 9.84 -3.48
N GLN A 177 36.94 10.16 -4.69
CA GLN A 177 37.73 11.38 -4.95
C GLN A 177 37.16 12.36 -5.98
N ALA A 178 36.21 11.97 -6.85
CA ALA A 178 35.75 12.86 -7.93
C ALA A 178 34.48 13.67 -7.59
N ALA A 179 33.58 13.15 -6.74
CA ALA A 179 32.25 13.75 -6.53
C ALA A 179 32.18 14.83 -5.44
N ARG A 180 33.27 15.14 -4.73
CA ARG A 180 33.26 16.14 -3.63
C ARG A 180 33.14 17.60 -4.08
N ASN A 181 33.20 17.89 -5.38
CA ASN A 181 33.36 19.28 -5.86
C ASN A 181 32.16 19.89 -6.60
N ASN A 182 31.05 19.16 -6.79
CA ASN A 182 29.90 19.70 -7.52
C ASN A 182 28.62 19.64 -6.68
N SER A 183 28.47 20.55 -5.72
CA SER A 183 27.14 20.90 -5.19
C SER A 183 26.66 22.19 -5.88
N PRO A 184 25.79 22.13 -6.90
CA PRO A 184 25.12 23.33 -7.35
C PRO A 184 23.88 23.60 -6.49
N HIS A 185 23.77 24.87 -6.11
CA HIS A 185 22.54 25.64 -5.95
C HIS A 185 21.79 25.67 -4.62
N ALA A 186 21.39 26.91 -4.32
CA ALA A 186 20.64 27.38 -3.17
C ALA A 186 19.43 26.49 -2.89
N GLN A 187 19.43 25.87 -1.70
CA GLN A 187 18.22 25.29 -1.15
C GLN A 187 17.29 26.42 -0.76
N ASN A 188 16.06 26.39 -1.28
CA ASN A 188 14.96 27.22 -0.80
C ASN A 188 14.90 27.12 0.74
N ALA A 189 14.78 28.25 1.42
CA ALA A 189 14.86 28.37 2.89
C ALA A 189 13.82 27.54 3.68
N HIS A 190 12.88 26.89 3.00
CA HIS A 190 11.80 26.08 3.57
C HIS A 190 12.01 24.56 3.44
N ILE A 191 13.07 24.09 2.77
CA ILE A 191 13.36 22.66 2.70
C ILE A 191 14.25 22.28 3.89
N PRO A 192 13.84 21.33 4.75
CA PRO A 192 14.69 20.83 5.82
C PRO A 192 16.02 20.38 5.24
N LYS A 193 17.13 20.73 5.89
CA LYS A 193 18.45 20.31 5.46
C LYS A 193 18.46 18.78 5.37
N LEU A 194 18.56 18.26 4.14
CA LEU A 194 18.54 16.82 3.88
C LEU A 194 19.65 16.12 4.69
N PRO A 195 19.42 14.86 5.12
CA PRO A 195 20.44 14.12 5.82
C PRO A 195 21.68 14.01 4.93
N GLU A 196 22.83 14.32 5.50
CA GLU A 196 24.10 14.24 4.80
C GLU A 196 24.48 12.77 4.52
N TYR A 197 25.59 12.59 3.83
CA TYR A 197 26.20 11.28 3.59
C TYR A 197 26.16 10.42 4.88
N PRO A 198 25.72 9.14 4.80
CA PRO A 198 25.55 8.30 3.60
C PRO A 198 24.13 8.24 3.03
N TRP A 199 23.23 9.14 3.41
CA TRP A 199 21.83 9.07 3.01
C TRP A 199 21.57 9.71 1.66
N GLU A 200 20.66 9.11 0.91
CA GLU A 200 20.14 9.59 -0.35
C GLU A 200 18.61 9.58 -0.30
N TRP A 201 17.99 10.66 -0.74
CA TRP A 201 16.53 10.75 -0.84
C TRP A 201 16.04 9.95 -2.04
N ASN A 202 15.02 9.11 -1.83
CA ASN A 202 14.44 8.24 -2.85
C ASN A 202 13.46 8.98 -3.79
N GLY A 203 13.40 10.31 -3.71
CA GLY A 203 12.51 11.15 -4.52
C GLY A 203 11.07 11.22 -4.00
N PRO A 204 10.23 12.04 -4.66
CA PRO A 204 8.82 12.19 -4.31
C PRO A 204 8.03 10.91 -4.64
N LEU A 205 6.87 10.74 -4.02
CA LEU A 205 5.91 9.71 -4.44
C LEU A 205 4.96 10.37 -5.45
N GLU A 206 4.78 9.76 -6.61
CA GLU A 206 3.83 10.28 -7.59
C GLU A 206 2.40 10.03 -7.09
N ILE A 207 1.67 11.12 -6.87
CA ILE A 207 0.26 11.10 -6.49
C ILE A 207 -0.52 11.75 -7.63
N LEU A 208 -1.34 10.96 -8.30
CA LEU A 208 -2.11 11.38 -9.46
C LEU A 208 -3.61 11.39 -9.14
N GLU A 209 -4.39 12.11 -9.92
CA GLU A 209 -5.86 12.06 -9.93
C GLU A 209 -6.31 11.70 -11.34
N MET A 210 -7.17 10.70 -11.44
CA MET A 210 -7.90 10.40 -12.66
C MET A 210 -9.22 11.15 -12.68
N GLN A 211 -9.35 12.05 -13.64
CA GLN A 211 -10.55 12.83 -13.90
C GLN A 211 -11.59 12.01 -14.66
N GLN A 212 -12.83 12.51 -14.72
CA GLN A 212 -13.95 11.82 -15.37
C GLN A 212 -13.76 11.59 -16.87
N ASP A 213 -12.99 12.44 -17.54
CA ASP A 213 -12.65 12.33 -18.95
C ASP A 213 -11.50 11.32 -19.21
N GLY A 214 -10.99 10.68 -18.16
CA GLY A 214 -9.87 9.75 -18.21
C GLY A 214 -8.50 10.44 -18.19
N ASN A 215 -8.44 11.78 -18.13
CA ASN A 215 -7.17 12.47 -17.99
C ASN A 215 -6.57 12.24 -16.60
N VAL A 216 -5.26 12.02 -16.57
CA VAL A 216 -4.50 11.78 -15.35
C VAL A 216 -3.61 13.00 -15.08
N THR A 217 -3.75 13.59 -13.90
CA THR A 217 -2.99 14.79 -13.52
C THR A 217 -2.35 14.65 -12.14
N PRO A 218 -1.14 15.19 -11.92
CA PRO A 218 -0.52 15.16 -10.60
C PRO A 218 -1.30 16.03 -9.60
N ILE A 219 -1.45 15.54 -8.37
CA ILE A 219 -2.09 16.23 -7.26
C ILE A 219 -1.19 16.26 -6.02
N HIS A 220 -1.45 17.22 -5.12
CA HIS A 220 -0.76 17.31 -3.83
C HIS A 220 -1.41 16.35 -2.82
N GLU A 221 -0.63 15.75 -1.92
CA GLU A 221 -1.13 14.81 -0.90
C GLU A 221 -2.22 15.39 0.02
N LEU A 222 -2.31 16.71 0.14
CA LEU A 222 -3.35 17.39 0.94
C LEU A 222 -4.76 17.21 0.36
N LEU A 223 -4.86 16.80 -0.91
CA LEU A 223 -6.13 16.52 -1.58
C LEU A 223 -6.62 15.08 -1.35
N LEU A 224 -5.78 14.21 -0.76
CA LEU A 224 -6.18 12.86 -0.39
C LEU A 224 -7.00 12.87 0.90
N SER A 225 -8.02 12.02 0.94
CA SER A 225 -8.89 11.82 2.09
C SER A 225 -9.07 10.34 2.41
N ARG A 226 -9.33 10.05 3.69
CA ARG A 226 -9.76 8.70 4.10
C ARG A 226 -11.08 8.36 3.39
N GLY A 227 -11.14 7.18 2.80
CA GLY A 227 -12.27 6.71 2.00
C GLY A 227 -12.16 7.03 0.51
N ASP A 228 -11.11 7.74 0.06
CA ASP A 228 -10.85 7.87 -1.37
C ASP A 228 -10.55 6.50 -1.98
N PHE A 229 -11.10 6.24 -3.16
CA PHE A 229 -10.75 5.07 -3.95
C PHE A 229 -9.46 5.35 -4.71
N VAL A 230 -8.51 4.43 -4.60
CA VAL A 230 -7.17 4.56 -5.16
C VAL A 230 -6.77 3.31 -5.95
N GLU A 231 -6.07 3.55 -7.04
CA GLU A 231 -5.26 2.58 -7.77
C GLU A 231 -3.81 2.78 -7.32
N ILE A 232 -3.10 1.69 -7.03
CA ILE A 232 -1.72 1.72 -6.55
C ILE A 232 -0.89 0.77 -7.38
N ASP A 233 0.20 1.27 -7.95
CA ASP A 233 1.23 0.45 -8.53
C ASP A 233 2.27 0.09 -7.47
N ALA A 234 2.37 -1.20 -7.15
CA ALA A 234 3.23 -1.70 -6.09
C ALA A 234 4.12 -2.85 -6.56
N GLU A 235 5.43 -2.64 -6.44
CA GLU A 235 6.43 -3.70 -6.44
C GLU A 235 6.53 -4.35 -5.04
N PHE A 236 7.01 -5.59 -4.96
CA PHE A 236 7.15 -6.31 -3.68
C PHE A 236 8.57 -6.86 -3.46
N ASP A 237 9.18 -6.48 -2.34
CA ASP A 237 10.36 -7.10 -1.75
C ASP A 237 10.01 -8.42 -1.05
N LEU A 238 10.87 -9.42 -1.20
CA LEU A 238 10.87 -10.60 -0.33
C LEU A 238 11.84 -10.36 0.83
N VAL A 239 11.28 -10.13 2.03
CA VAL A 239 12.04 -9.91 3.26
C VAL A 239 12.33 -11.26 3.92
N VAL A 240 13.57 -11.72 3.87
CA VAL A 240 14.03 -12.93 4.55
C VAL A 240 14.72 -12.58 5.86
N ALA A 241 14.11 -12.93 6.98
CA ALA A 241 14.66 -12.77 8.31
C ALA A 241 15.21 -14.12 8.82
N ARG A 242 16.52 -14.16 9.10
CA ARG A 242 17.14 -15.28 9.82
C ARG A 242 17.26 -14.90 11.29
N ASN A 243 16.60 -15.66 12.15
CA ASN A 243 16.77 -15.51 13.59
C ASN A 243 17.98 -16.35 14.01
N TYR A 244 19.14 -15.71 14.22
CA TYR A 244 20.38 -16.41 14.55
C TYR A 244 20.42 -16.93 15.99
N TYR A 245 19.57 -16.40 16.87
CA TYR A 245 19.56 -16.73 18.30
C TYR A 245 18.61 -17.88 18.65
N SER A 246 17.57 -18.09 17.85
CA SER A 246 16.70 -19.26 17.95
C SER A 246 17.14 -20.26 16.89
N GLN A 247 17.25 -21.56 17.20
CA GLN A 247 17.34 -22.62 16.17
C GLN A 247 16.07 -22.72 15.29
N SER A 248 15.17 -21.75 15.38
CA SER A 248 13.98 -21.64 14.55
C SER A 248 14.37 -21.43 13.08
N PRO A 249 13.62 -22.02 12.14
CA PRO A 249 13.84 -21.84 10.71
C PRO A 249 13.75 -20.35 10.33
N ALA A 250 14.46 -19.97 9.26
CA ALA A 250 14.32 -18.65 8.67
C ALA A 250 12.85 -18.38 8.34
N THR A 251 12.38 -17.17 8.62
CA THR A 251 11.06 -16.70 8.20
C THR A 251 11.26 -15.74 7.04
N ALA A 252 10.29 -15.67 6.15
CA ALA A 252 10.25 -14.63 5.14
C ALA A 252 8.87 -13.99 5.13
N ASP A 253 8.77 -12.81 4.52
CA ASP A 253 7.52 -12.05 4.33
C ASP A 253 7.57 -11.34 2.98
N LEU A 254 6.44 -11.29 2.25
CA LEU A 254 6.30 -10.43 1.09
C LEU A 254 5.92 -9.04 1.59
N ALA A 255 6.81 -8.06 1.38
CA ALA A 255 6.60 -6.69 1.77
C ALA A 255 6.68 -5.80 0.53
N PRO A 256 5.99 -4.67 0.48
CA PRO A 256 6.15 -3.71 -0.62
C PRO A 256 7.59 -3.26 -0.77
N GLN A 257 8.01 -3.12 -2.02
CA GLN A 257 9.40 -2.85 -2.39
C GLN A 257 9.81 -1.45 -1.97
N GLN A 258 11.04 -1.36 -1.45
CA GLN A 258 11.67 -0.07 -1.21
C GLN A 258 12.34 0.38 -2.51
N ALA A 259 12.00 1.58 -2.98
CA ALA A 259 12.68 2.22 -4.10
C ALA A 259 14.21 2.08 -3.94
N THR A 260 14.86 1.42 -4.89
CA THR A 260 16.32 1.18 -4.87
C THR A 260 16.92 1.74 -6.16
N ASN A 261 17.88 2.66 -6.04
CA ASN A 261 18.50 3.38 -7.18
C ASN A 261 19.56 2.56 -7.94
N ALA A 262 19.54 1.23 -7.87
CA ALA A 262 20.37 0.43 -8.78
C ALA A 262 19.85 0.62 -10.21
N PRO A 263 20.68 0.47 -11.27
CA PRO A 263 20.21 0.53 -12.65
C PRO A 263 19.38 -0.72 -12.98
N LEU A 264 18.19 -0.80 -12.38
CA LEU A 264 17.05 -1.55 -12.84
C LEU A 264 16.32 -0.61 -13.81
N ALA A 265 15.86 -1.14 -14.93
CA ALA A 265 15.28 -0.35 -16.02
C ALA A 265 13.83 0.11 -15.71
N THR A 266 13.60 0.72 -14.55
CA THR A 266 12.29 1.27 -14.16
C THR A 266 12.46 2.72 -13.70
N ASN A 267 11.73 3.64 -14.34
CA ASN A 267 11.81 5.08 -14.07
C ASN A 267 10.89 5.58 -12.94
N SER A 268 10.12 4.71 -12.28
CA SER A 268 9.33 5.09 -11.10
C SER A 268 8.79 3.85 -10.38
N PRO A 269 9.23 3.52 -9.15
CA PRO A 269 8.97 2.20 -8.55
C PRO A 269 7.64 2.09 -7.77
N THR A 270 6.87 3.17 -7.63
CA THR A 270 5.55 3.15 -6.93
C THR A 270 4.76 4.41 -7.27
N GLU A 271 3.52 4.24 -7.72
CA GLU A 271 2.58 5.32 -8.07
C GLU A 271 1.27 5.15 -7.29
N VAL A 272 0.67 6.24 -6.83
CA VAL A 272 -0.67 6.24 -6.21
C VAL A 272 -1.58 7.14 -7.02
N GLN A 273 -2.63 6.57 -7.60
CA GLN A 273 -3.61 7.29 -8.40
C GLN A 273 -4.95 7.32 -7.67
N ARG A 274 -5.40 8.51 -7.31
CA ARG A 274 -6.74 8.79 -6.79
C ARG A 274 -7.76 8.70 -7.92
N ILE A 275 -8.87 8.03 -7.68
CA ILE A 275 -9.96 7.88 -8.62
C ILE A 275 -11.17 8.63 -8.08
N GLN A 276 -11.59 9.67 -8.80
CA GLN A 276 -12.74 10.47 -8.40
C GLN A 276 -14.04 9.70 -8.71
N ILE A 277 -14.80 9.38 -7.66
CA ILE A 277 -16.15 8.82 -7.79
C ILE A 277 -17.14 9.96 -7.66
N ASN A 278 -18.19 9.97 -8.49
CA ASN A 278 -19.34 10.85 -8.27
C ASN A 278 -19.99 10.45 -6.95
N GLN A 279 -19.77 11.22 -5.88
CA GLN A 279 -20.66 11.17 -4.74
C GLN A 279 -21.99 11.76 -5.21
N ILE A 280 -22.91 10.89 -5.64
CA ILE A 280 -24.32 11.23 -5.66
C ILE A 280 -24.63 11.58 -4.21
N SER A 281 -24.81 12.87 -3.94
CA SER A 281 -25.26 13.33 -2.64
C SER A 281 -26.58 12.63 -2.35
N GLU A 282 -26.56 11.63 -1.48
CA GLU A 282 -27.79 11.18 -0.83
C GLU A 282 -28.28 12.38 -0.01
N GLU A 283 -29.23 13.13 -0.58
CA GLU A 283 -30.06 14.05 0.19
C GLU A 283 -30.70 13.23 1.31
N GLN A 284 -30.14 13.34 2.53
CA GLN A 284 -30.81 12.88 3.72
C GLN A 284 -32.17 13.59 3.81
N PRO A 285 -33.30 12.87 3.86
CA PRO A 285 -34.57 13.50 4.15
C PRO A 285 -34.49 14.08 5.57
N SER A 286 -34.53 15.40 5.66
CA SER A 286 -34.63 16.16 6.91
C SER A 286 -35.86 15.70 7.70
N VAL A 287 -35.67 14.79 8.64
CA VAL A 287 -36.66 14.48 9.68
C VAL A 287 -36.52 15.54 10.77
N HIS A 288 -37.06 16.73 10.52
CA HIS A 288 -37.48 17.62 11.60
C HIS A 288 -39.00 17.49 11.77
N PRO A 289 -39.49 17.03 12.92
CA PRO A 289 -40.91 17.12 13.22
C PRO A 289 -41.25 18.59 13.51
N SER A 290 -42.28 19.09 12.82
CA SER A 290 -42.87 20.40 13.08
C SER A 290 -43.33 20.51 14.53
N GLU A 291 -42.80 21.50 15.26
CA GLU A 291 -43.28 21.87 16.59
C GLU A 291 -44.75 22.33 16.49
N SER A 292 -45.63 21.46 17.00
CA SER A 292 -47.02 21.80 17.27
C SER A 292 -47.08 22.57 18.59
N THR A 293 -47.55 23.80 18.50
CA THR A 293 -48.09 24.64 19.57
C THR A 293 -48.79 23.82 20.65
N MET A 294 -48.27 23.81 21.88
CA MET A 294 -49.03 23.45 23.08
C MET A 294 -48.95 24.57 24.10
N GLN A 295 -50.14 24.94 24.55
CA GLN A 295 -50.45 25.94 25.56
C GLN A 295 -49.76 25.67 26.90
N GLU A 296 -49.23 26.75 27.43
CA GLU A 296 -48.79 26.98 28.79
C GLU A 296 -50.00 26.90 29.75
N LEU A 297 -49.93 26.03 30.76
CA LEU A 297 -50.79 26.05 31.94
C LEU A 297 -49.97 25.73 33.19
N ASP A 298 -50.19 26.57 34.19
CA ASP A 298 -49.44 26.76 35.43
C ASP A 298 -49.23 25.54 36.35
N PRO A 299 -48.23 25.62 37.26
CA PRO A 299 -47.89 24.57 38.20
C PRO A 299 -48.57 24.77 39.56
N SER A 300 -48.98 23.68 40.22
CA SER A 300 -49.11 23.66 41.69
C SER A 300 -49.25 22.25 42.26
N SER A 301 -48.56 22.07 43.38
CA SER A 301 -48.80 21.13 44.48
C SER A 301 -48.17 19.73 44.43
N SER A 302 -47.00 19.65 45.07
CA SER A 302 -46.74 18.90 46.32
C SER A 302 -47.14 17.42 46.42
N GLN A 303 -46.14 16.54 46.63
CA GLN A 303 -46.01 15.53 47.72
C GLN A 303 -44.86 14.57 47.35
N LEU A 304 -43.68 14.59 47.96
CA LEU A 304 -43.30 14.09 49.29
C LEU A 304 -43.67 12.61 49.53
N THR A 305 -42.80 11.69 49.13
CA THR A 305 -42.64 10.38 49.79
C THR A 305 -41.21 9.86 49.70
N HIS A 306 -40.53 10.01 50.83
CA HIS A 306 -39.51 9.14 51.41
C HIS A 306 -39.74 7.63 51.14
N ARG A 307 -38.70 6.87 50.75
CA ARG A 307 -38.06 5.82 51.59
C ARG A 307 -37.13 4.86 50.82
N HIS A 308 -35.98 4.68 51.47
CA HIS A 308 -35.22 3.45 51.74
C HIS A 308 -34.26 2.84 50.72
N SER A 309 -33.01 2.93 51.18
CA SER A 309 -31.81 2.19 50.85
C SER A 309 -31.78 0.84 51.59
N THR A 310 -31.38 -0.22 50.90
CA THR A 310 -30.72 -1.46 51.39
C THR A 310 -30.08 -2.08 50.12
N GLY A 311 -28.79 -2.41 50.01
CA GLY A 311 -27.83 -2.91 50.98
C GLY A 311 -27.65 -4.43 50.78
N PHE A 312 -26.39 -4.86 50.56
CA PHE A 312 -25.86 -6.26 50.44
C PHE A 312 -25.93 -6.93 49.05
N MET A 313 -25.00 -7.75 48.59
CA MET A 313 -23.52 -7.98 48.63
C MET A 313 -23.31 -9.22 47.72
N PRO A 314 -22.10 -9.44 47.16
CA PRO A 314 -21.87 -10.44 46.11
C PRO A 314 -21.54 -11.82 46.68
N VAL A 315 -21.87 -12.89 45.93
CA VAL A 315 -21.38 -14.25 46.19
C VAL A 315 -20.54 -14.72 45.00
N ASN A 316 -19.25 -14.88 45.29
CA ASN A 316 -18.29 -15.68 44.55
C ASN A 316 -18.61 -17.17 44.72
N THR A 317 -18.59 -17.94 43.64
CA THR A 317 -18.14 -19.34 43.64
C THR A 317 -17.69 -19.74 42.24
N ALA A 318 -16.42 -20.12 42.13
CA ALA A 318 -15.84 -20.92 41.05
C ALA A 318 -15.71 -22.38 41.54
N PRO A 319 -15.03 -23.31 40.83
CA PRO A 319 -15.62 -24.13 39.77
C PRO A 319 -15.50 -25.64 40.06
N LEU A 320 -16.06 -26.46 39.16
CA LEU A 320 -15.63 -27.82 38.86
C LEU A 320 -15.48 -27.94 37.33
#